data_AF-A0A6G3XMZ1-F1
#
_entry.id   AF-A0A6G3XMZ1-F1
#
_cell.length_a   1.000
_cell.length_b   1.000
_cell.length_c   1.000
_cell.angle_alpha   90.00
_cell.angle_beta   90.00
_cell.angle_gamma   90.00
#
_symmetry.space_group_name_H-M   'P 1'
#
loop_
_entity.id
_entity.type
_entity.pdbx_description
1 polymer ?
#
loop_
_entity_poly.entity_id
_entity_poly.type
_entity_poly.pdbx_seq_one_letter_code
_entity_poly.pdbx_strand_id
1 'polypeptide(L)'
;MLVATGNDVRVMSIKLADRLHNMRTLGVMRPEKQARIAKVTRDVLIPLAERLGVQALKTELEDLVFAILHPEEYEHTRALIAAAAGPDAPLDTIADNVRSTLRDAGISAEVLIRPRHFVSVHRVRRKRGELRGTDFGRLLVLVTEDADCYAVLGELHTCFTPVISEFKDFIAAPKFNLYQSLHTAVVGPGGAVAEVLIRTHRMH
;
A
#
# COMPACT_ATOMS: atom_id res chain seq x y z
N MET A 1 -21.02 -16.07 -15.29
CA MET A 1 -21.56 -16.67 -14.04
C MET A 1 -21.52 -15.72 -12.84
N LEU A 2 -20.47 -14.92 -12.63
CA LEU A 2 -20.44 -13.91 -11.53
C LEU A 2 -21.43 -12.74 -11.70
N VAL A 3 -21.93 -12.50 -12.91
CA VAL A 3 -22.90 -11.42 -13.21
C VAL A 3 -24.33 -11.79 -12.78
N ALA A 4 -24.63 -13.07 -12.52
CA ALA A 4 -26.00 -13.54 -12.24
C ALA A 4 -26.35 -13.68 -10.74
N THR A 5 -25.37 -13.61 -9.83
CA THR A 5 -25.58 -13.68 -8.36
C THR A 5 -25.45 -12.31 -7.67
N GLY A 6 -25.51 -11.23 -8.46
CA GLY A 6 -24.87 -9.94 -8.19
C GLY A 6 -25.64 -8.92 -7.35
N ASN A 7 -26.38 -9.31 -6.30
CA ASN A 7 -27.01 -8.29 -5.42
C ASN A 7 -26.50 -8.24 -3.99
N ASP A 8 -25.77 -9.26 -3.49
CA ASP A 8 -25.34 -9.27 -2.09
C ASP A 8 -23.81 -9.31 -1.94
N VAL A 9 -23.27 -8.17 -1.52
CA VAL A 9 -21.83 -8.00 -1.21
C VAL A 9 -21.34 -9.00 -0.16
N ARG A 10 -22.21 -9.47 0.76
CA ARG A 10 -21.84 -10.41 1.82
C ARG A 10 -21.40 -11.75 1.26
N VAL A 11 -22.06 -12.24 0.21
CA VAL A 11 -21.69 -13.50 -0.46
C VAL A 11 -20.28 -13.39 -1.06
N MET A 12 -19.98 -12.24 -1.66
CA MET A 12 -18.66 -11.97 -2.24
C MET A 12 -17.58 -11.87 -1.15
N SER A 13 -17.89 -11.20 -0.03
CA SER A 13 -16.99 -11.10 1.13
C SER A 13 -16.67 -12.47 1.73
N ILE A 14 -17.68 -13.33 1.93
CA ILE A 14 -17.48 -14.71 2.40
C ILE A 14 -16.60 -15.49 1.41
N LYS A 15 -16.82 -15.32 0.10
CA LYS A 15 -16.03 -16.02 -0.90
C LYS A 15 -14.57 -15.59 -0.94
N LEU A 16 -14.30 -14.29 -0.72
CA LEU A 16 -12.94 -13.77 -0.62
C LEU A 16 -12.25 -14.29 0.64
N ALA A 17 -12.94 -14.33 1.78
CA ALA A 17 -12.41 -14.88 3.03
C ALA A 17 -12.08 -16.38 2.90
N ASP A 18 -12.99 -17.17 2.32
CA ASP A 18 -12.76 -18.58 1.98
C ASP A 18 -11.54 -18.74 1.07
N ARG A 19 -11.42 -17.91 0.02
CA ARG A 19 -10.24 -17.97 -0.86
C ARG A 19 -8.96 -17.63 -0.11
N LEU A 20 -8.97 -16.60 0.73
CA LEU A 20 -7.80 -16.19 1.49
C LEU A 20 -7.31 -17.31 2.39
N HIS A 21 -8.21 -17.95 3.13
CA HIS A 21 -7.88 -19.12 3.95
C HIS A 21 -7.25 -20.23 3.10
N ASN A 22 -7.87 -20.58 1.97
CA ASN A 22 -7.33 -21.58 1.04
C ASN A 22 -5.93 -21.24 0.51
N MET A 23 -5.65 -19.95 0.25
CA MET A 23 -4.34 -19.50 -0.22
C MET A 23 -3.28 -19.59 0.90
N ARG A 24 -3.64 -19.29 2.15
CA ARG A 24 -2.75 -19.43 3.32
C ARG A 24 -2.34 -20.88 3.57
N THR A 25 -3.23 -21.84 3.30
CA THR A 25 -3.00 -23.27 3.55
C THR A 25 -2.63 -24.05 2.28
N LEU A 26 -2.29 -23.37 1.18
CA LEU A 26 -2.15 -24.02 -0.13
C LEU A 26 -0.93 -24.96 -0.24
N GLY A 27 0.06 -24.79 0.64
CA GLY A 27 1.35 -25.49 0.61
C GLY A 27 1.27 -27.03 0.67
N VAL A 28 0.18 -27.59 1.22
CA VAL A 28 -0.02 -29.05 1.30
C VAL A 28 -0.49 -29.69 -0.01
N MET A 29 -0.83 -28.88 -1.02
CA MET A 29 -1.31 -29.37 -2.32
C MET A 29 -0.15 -29.64 -3.28
N ARG A 30 -0.39 -30.48 -4.30
CA ARG A 30 0.59 -30.68 -5.40
C ARG A 30 0.88 -29.37 -6.14
N PRO A 31 2.13 -29.10 -6.58
CA PRO A 31 2.52 -27.82 -7.20
C PRO A 31 1.62 -27.36 -8.36
N GLU A 32 1.20 -28.27 -9.24
CA GLU A 32 0.29 -27.96 -10.35
C GLU A 32 -1.06 -27.40 -9.86
N LYS A 33 -1.60 -27.97 -8.77
CA LYS A 33 -2.86 -27.52 -8.18
C LYS A 33 -2.67 -26.17 -7.50
N GLN A 34 -1.52 -25.94 -6.84
CA GLN A 34 -1.18 -24.64 -6.26
C GLN A 34 -1.16 -23.56 -7.34
N ALA A 35 -0.40 -23.77 -8.42
CA ALA A 35 -0.28 -22.83 -9.52
C ALA A 35 -1.64 -22.54 -10.20
N ARG A 36 -2.48 -23.56 -10.41
CA ARG A 36 -3.82 -23.38 -10.96
C ARG A 36 -4.70 -22.50 -10.07
N ILE A 37 -4.70 -22.76 -8.76
CA ILE A 37 -5.49 -21.97 -7.79
C ILE A 37 -4.96 -20.54 -7.69
N ALA A 38 -3.64 -20.35 -7.67
CA ALA A 38 -3.02 -19.04 -7.63
C ALA A 38 -3.35 -18.21 -8.89
N LYS A 39 -3.33 -18.81 -10.09
CA LYS A 39 -3.75 -18.14 -11.34
C LYS A 39 -5.20 -17.67 -11.28
N VAL A 40 -6.13 -18.53 -10.86
CA VAL A 40 -7.54 -18.13 -10.69
C VAL A 40 -7.70 -17.03 -9.65
N THR A 41 -6.95 -17.13 -8.55
CA THR A 41 -6.95 -16.10 -7.50
C THR A 41 -6.50 -14.76 -8.05
N ARG A 42 -5.40 -14.75 -8.81
CA ARG A 42 -4.85 -13.57 -9.49
C ARG A 42 -5.83 -12.94 -10.46
N ASP A 43 -6.42 -13.76 -11.33
CA ASP A 43 -7.17 -13.28 -12.49
C ASP A 43 -8.62 -12.92 -12.14
N VAL A 44 -9.16 -13.47 -11.04
CA VAL A 44 -10.57 -13.29 -10.66
C VAL A 44 -10.75 -12.66 -9.28
N LEU A 45 -10.12 -13.22 -8.24
CA LEU A 45 -10.42 -12.85 -6.85
C LEU A 45 -9.72 -11.56 -6.41
N ILE A 46 -8.49 -11.32 -6.86
CA ILE A 46 -7.77 -10.06 -6.59
C ILE A 46 -8.49 -8.85 -7.21
N PRO A 47 -8.88 -8.87 -8.52
CA PRO A 47 -9.71 -7.81 -9.09
C PRO A 47 -11.05 -7.62 -8.38
N LEU A 48 -11.63 -8.71 -7.85
CA LEU A 48 -12.86 -8.64 -7.07
C LEU A 48 -12.66 -7.90 -5.75
N ALA A 49 -11.61 -8.24 -5.01
CA ALA A 49 -11.23 -7.55 -3.77
C ALA A 49 -10.94 -6.06 -4.02
N GLU A 50 -10.28 -5.74 -5.14
CA GLU A 50 -10.04 -4.36 -5.56
C GLU A 50 -11.33 -3.59 -5.82
N ARG A 51 -12.26 -4.17 -6.58
CA ARG A 51 -13.57 -3.56 -6.86
C ARG A 51 -14.40 -3.32 -5.60
N LEU A 52 -14.32 -4.22 -4.62
CA LEU A 52 -14.99 -4.07 -3.33
C LEU A 52 -14.26 -3.14 -2.36
N GLY A 53 -13.08 -2.62 -2.70
CA GLY A 53 -12.30 -1.73 -1.83
C GLY A 53 -11.62 -2.44 -0.65
N VAL A 54 -11.59 -3.78 -0.61
CA VAL A 54 -11.02 -4.54 0.52
C VAL A 54 -9.52 -4.72 0.34
N GLN A 55 -8.78 -3.64 0.57
CA GLN A 55 -7.35 -3.56 0.27
C GLN A 55 -6.49 -4.56 1.07
N ALA A 56 -6.85 -4.84 2.33
CA ALA A 56 -6.12 -5.80 3.16
C ALA A 56 -6.11 -7.20 2.53
N LEU A 57 -7.29 -7.69 2.13
CA LEU A 57 -7.45 -8.98 1.44
C LEU A 57 -6.75 -8.98 0.08
N LYS A 58 -6.90 -7.90 -0.69
CA LYS A 58 -6.23 -7.75 -2.00
C LYS A 58 -4.72 -7.91 -1.86
N THR A 59 -4.11 -7.13 -0.97
CA THR A 59 -2.66 -7.11 -0.75
C THR A 59 -2.14 -8.49 -0.32
N GLU A 60 -2.81 -9.15 0.62
CA GLU A 60 -2.39 -10.46 1.08
C GLU A 60 -2.53 -11.55 0.00
N LEU A 61 -3.64 -11.53 -0.77
CA LEU A 61 -3.80 -12.44 -1.90
C LEU A 61 -2.75 -12.20 -2.98
N GLU A 62 -2.39 -10.94 -3.28
CA GLU A 62 -1.32 -10.61 -4.23
C GLU A 62 0.02 -11.23 -3.80
N ASP A 63 0.40 -11.10 -2.53
CA ASP A 63 1.67 -11.64 -2.03
C ASP A 63 1.68 -13.17 -1.99
N LEU A 64 0.58 -13.81 -1.57
CA LEU A 64 0.46 -15.27 -1.59
C LEU A 64 0.55 -15.82 -3.02
N VAL A 65 -0.15 -15.18 -3.98
CA VAL A 65 -0.05 -15.53 -5.40
C VAL A 65 1.37 -15.34 -5.92
N PHE A 66 2.05 -14.26 -5.52
CA PHE A 66 3.42 -13.97 -5.95
C PHE A 66 4.40 -15.03 -5.45
N ALA A 67 4.30 -15.43 -4.18
CA ALA A 67 5.11 -16.52 -3.62
C ALA A 67 4.95 -17.85 -4.36
N ILE A 68 3.73 -18.16 -4.83
CA ILE A 68 3.44 -19.43 -5.53
C ILE A 68 3.84 -19.37 -7.01
N LEU A 69 3.52 -18.28 -7.70
CA LEU A 69 3.72 -18.18 -9.16
C LEU A 69 5.13 -17.75 -9.55
N HIS A 70 5.82 -17.03 -8.67
CA HIS A 70 7.15 -16.46 -8.91
C HIS A 70 8.05 -16.62 -7.67
N PRO A 71 8.32 -17.86 -7.22
CA PRO A 71 8.99 -18.13 -5.94
C PRO A 71 10.38 -17.47 -5.86
N GLU A 72 11.19 -17.55 -6.91
CA GLU A 72 12.54 -16.95 -6.92
C GLU A 72 12.49 -15.42 -6.76
N GLU A 73 11.58 -14.75 -7.46
CA GLU A 73 11.40 -13.30 -7.38
C GLU A 73 10.84 -12.88 -6.00
N TYR A 74 9.96 -13.70 -5.43
CA TYR A 74 9.43 -13.51 -4.08
C TYR A 74 10.53 -13.62 -3.03
N GLU A 75 11.33 -14.69 -3.05
CA GLU A 75 12.44 -14.92 -2.13
C GLU A 75 13.47 -13.80 -2.20
N HIS A 76 13.82 -13.36 -3.42
CA HIS A 76 14.70 -12.22 -3.63
C HIS A 76 14.13 -10.93 -3.04
N THR A 77 12.84 -10.65 -3.28
CA THR A 77 12.17 -9.45 -2.74
C THR A 77 12.10 -9.51 -1.21
N ARG A 78 11.87 -10.71 -0.63
CA ARG A 78 11.88 -10.91 0.82
C ARG A 78 13.26 -10.62 1.42
N ALA A 79 14.32 -11.09 0.77
CA ALA A 79 15.69 -10.80 1.21
C ALA A 79 16.01 -9.29 1.16
N LEU A 80 15.58 -8.59 0.09
CA LEU A 80 15.76 -7.13 0.00
C LEU A 80 15.03 -6.38 1.11
N ILE A 81 13.77 -6.73 1.39
CA ILE A 81 13.00 -6.12 2.47
C ILE A 81 13.65 -6.39 3.84
N ALA A 82 14.11 -7.63 4.07
CA ALA A 82 14.80 -7.98 5.31
C ALA A 82 16.13 -7.23 5.48
N ALA A 83 16.90 -7.04 4.40
CA ALA A 83 18.15 -6.28 4.43
C ALA A 83 17.93 -4.78 4.64
N ALA A 84 16.79 -4.25 4.18
CA ALA A 84 16.40 -2.85 4.40
C ALA A 84 15.83 -2.59 5.80
N ALA A 85 15.42 -3.64 6.52
CA ALA A 85 14.96 -3.55 7.90
C ALA A 85 16.16 -3.48 8.85
N GLY A 86 16.59 -2.26 9.18
CA GLY A 86 17.71 -2.02 10.09
C GLY A 86 17.56 -0.68 10.83
N PRO A 87 18.41 -0.45 11.84
CA PRO A 87 18.51 0.87 12.48
C PRO A 87 18.88 1.93 11.43
N ASP A 88 18.35 3.15 11.61
CA ASP A 88 18.56 4.30 10.71
C ASP A 88 17.91 4.18 9.31
N ALA A 89 16.74 3.55 9.22
CA ALA A 89 16.01 3.54 7.95
C ALA A 89 15.71 5.00 7.53
N PRO A 90 16.06 5.44 6.30
CA PRO A 90 15.89 6.84 5.88
C PRO A 90 14.47 7.37 6.04
N LEU A 91 13.48 6.47 6.03
CA LEU A 91 12.07 6.82 6.20
C LEU A 91 11.72 7.21 7.65
N ASP A 92 12.44 6.69 8.65
CA ASP A 92 12.25 7.05 10.07
C ASP A 92 12.64 8.52 10.30
N THR A 93 13.82 8.93 9.81
CA THR A 93 14.26 10.33 9.90
C THR A 93 13.27 11.29 9.24
N ILE A 94 12.74 10.92 8.06
CA ILE A 94 11.74 11.75 7.37
C ILE A 94 10.43 11.77 8.15
N ALA A 95 9.99 10.64 8.72
CA ALA A 95 8.79 10.58 9.55
C ALA A 95 8.90 11.50 10.77
N ASP A 96 10.05 11.51 11.45
CA ASP A 96 10.29 12.36 12.62
C ASP A 96 10.28 13.85 12.28
N ASN A 97 10.87 14.22 11.14
CA ASN A 97 10.80 15.60 10.64
C ASN A 97 9.36 16.00 10.32
N VAL A 98 8.61 15.14 9.62
CA VAL A 98 7.19 15.38 9.34
C VAL A 98 6.38 15.52 10.63
N ARG A 99 6.63 14.67 11.63
CA ARG A 99 5.99 14.80 12.96
C ARG A 99 6.31 16.13 13.62
N SER A 100 7.57 16.58 13.57
CA SER A 100 7.95 17.87 14.16
C SER A 100 7.28 19.03 13.45
N THR A 101 7.36 19.06 12.12
CA THR A 101 6.73 20.09 11.30
C THR A 101 5.23 20.22 11.59
N LEU A 102 4.50 19.09 11.63
CA LEU A 102 3.07 19.12 11.91
C LEU A 102 2.75 19.58 13.34
N ARG A 103 3.57 19.20 14.34
CA ARG A 103 3.43 19.70 15.72
C ARG A 103 3.68 21.21 15.81
N ASP A 104 4.72 21.70 15.16
CA ASP A 104 5.09 23.12 15.19
C ASP A 104 4.03 24.00 14.50
N ALA A 105 3.38 23.45 13.46
CA ALA A 105 2.23 24.06 12.80
C ALA A 105 0.90 23.94 13.59
N GLY A 106 0.88 23.22 14.72
CA GLY A 106 -0.32 22.99 15.52
C GLY A 106 -1.34 22.03 14.88
N ILE A 107 -0.91 21.20 13.92
CA ILE A 107 -1.77 20.24 13.22
C ILE A 107 -1.74 18.90 13.98
N SER A 108 -2.89 18.50 14.53
CA SER A 108 -3.04 17.20 15.19
C SER A 108 -3.11 16.07 14.16
N ALA A 109 -2.02 15.33 14.00
CA ALA A 109 -1.93 14.21 13.07
C ALA A 109 -1.12 13.03 13.62
N GLU A 110 -1.53 11.82 13.27
CA GLU A 110 -0.77 10.59 13.53
C GLU A 110 0.07 10.25 12.30
N VAL A 111 1.40 10.19 12.47
CA VAL A 111 2.33 9.87 11.37
C VAL A 111 2.90 8.47 11.59
N LEU A 112 2.55 7.56 10.69
CA LEU A 112 2.94 6.16 10.69
C LEU A 112 3.80 5.83 9.48
N ILE A 113 4.66 4.83 9.62
CA ILE A 113 5.33 4.22 8.48
C ILE A 113 4.54 2.99 8.07
N ARG A 114 4.06 2.99 6.83
CA ARG A 114 3.36 1.87 6.23
C ARG A 114 4.31 1.08 5.33
N PRO A 115 4.68 -0.15 5.71
CA PRO A 115 5.49 -1.01 4.84
C PRO A 115 4.77 -1.28 3.52
N ARG A 116 5.54 -1.39 2.45
CA ARG A 116 5.02 -1.92 1.19
C ARG A 116 5.00 -3.44 1.23
N HIS A 117 3.98 -4.00 0.61
CA HIS A 117 3.86 -5.44 0.42
C HIS A 117 4.80 -5.94 -0.69
N PHE A 118 5.11 -7.24 -0.70
CA PHE A 118 6.17 -7.81 -1.55
C PHE A 118 5.96 -7.47 -3.02
N VAL A 119 4.74 -7.64 -3.52
CA VAL A 119 4.42 -7.34 -4.93
C VAL A 119 4.62 -5.86 -5.26
N SER A 120 4.32 -4.93 -4.35
CA SER A 120 4.58 -3.51 -4.60
C SER A 120 6.07 -3.21 -4.68
N VAL A 121 6.89 -3.79 -3.79
CA VAL A 121 8.36 -3.58 -3.82
C VAL A 121 8.94 -4.13 -5.11
N HIS A 122 8.54 -5.35 -5.49
CA HIS A 122 8.95 -5.96 -6.74
C HIS A 122 8.59 -5.10 -7.97
N ARG A 123 7.36 -4.56 -8.03
CA ARG A 123 6.93 -3.66 -9.12
C ARG A 123 7.76 -2.37 -9.19
N VAL A 124 8.07 -1.76 -8.04
CA VAL A 124 8.91 -0.55 -7.99
C VAL A 124 10.32 -0.86 -8.50
N ARG A 125 10.92 -1.96 -8.03
CA ARG A 125 12.24 -2.43 -8.48
C ARG A 125 12.28 -2.66 -9.98
N ARG A 126 11.27 -3.33 -10.54
CA ARG A 126 11.20 -3.56 -11.99
C ARG A 126 11.09 -2.28 -12.82
N LYS A 127 10.47 -1.23 -12.27
CA LYS A 127 10.30 0.06 -12.96
C LYS A 127 11.54 0.96 -12.85
N ARG A 128 12.18 0.99 -11.69
CA ARG A 128 13.28 1.93 -11.36
C ARG A 128 14.67 1.31 -11.37
N GLY A 129 14.78 -0.02 -11.33
CA GLY A 129 16.04 -0.71 -11.11
C GLY A 129 16.36 -0.79 -9.62
N GLU A 130 17.45 -0.16 -9.21
CA GLU A 130 17.91 -0.19 -7.82
C GLU A 130 16.93 0.55 -6.88
N LEU A 131 16.67 -0.07 -5.73
CA LEU A 131 15.75 0.44 -4.71
C LEU A 131 16.50 1.35 -3.74
N ARG A 132 15.86 2.45 -3.36
CA ARG A 132 16.29 3.34 -2.28
C ARG A 132 15.71 2.85 -0.96
N GLY A 133 16.31 3.26 0.17
CA GLY A 133 15.79 2.92 1.50
C GLY A 133 14.34 3.37 1.72
N THR A 134 13.89 4.45 1.06
CA THR A 134 12.49 4.92 1.14
C THR A 134 11.52 4.15 0.24
N ASP A 135 12.01 3.33 -0.70
CA ASP A 135 11.13 2.57 -1.61
C ASP A 135 10.47 1.36 -0.91
N PHE A 136 10.86 1.01 0.32
CA PHE A 136 10.31 -0.12 1.08
C PHE A 136 9.05 0.23 1.90
N GLY A 137 8.74 1.52 2.02
CA GLY A 137 7.62 2.01 2.81
C GLY A 137 7.01 3.28 2.23
N ARG A 138 6.04 3.81 2.97
CA ARG A 138 5.40 5.11 2.73
C ARG A 138 5.09 5.74 4.08
N LEU A 139 5.06 7.06 4.14
CA LEU A 139 4.48 7.76 5.27
C LEU A 139 2.96 7.73 5.13
N LEU A 140 2.27 7.43 6.22
CA LEU A 140 0.82 7.53 6.35
C LEU A 140 0.53 8.56 7.43
N VAL A 141 -0.13 9.65 7.04
CA VAL A 141 -0.60 10.69 7.94
C VAL A 141 -2.11 10.53 8.10
N LEU A 142 -2.55 10.31 9.33
CA LEU A 142 -3.95 10.21 9.72
C LEU A 142 -4.38 11.45 10.47
N VAL A 143 -5.53 11.98 10.10
CA VAL A 143 -6.15 13.17 10.69
C VAL A 143 -7.63 12.94 10.96
N THR A 144 -8.28 13.89 11.61
CA THR A 144 -9.70 13.77 11.98
C THR A 144 -10.62 14.10 10.82
N GLU A 145 -10.41 15.25 10.17
CA GLU A 145 -11.32 15.78 9.15
C GLU A 145 -10.65 15.97 7.78
N ASP A 146 -11.48 16.09 6.74
CA ASP A 146 -11.00 16.24 5.36
C ASP A 146 -10.23 17.56 5.18
N ALA A 147 -10.62 18.63 5.91
CA ALA A 147 -9.89 19.90 5.91
C ALA A 147 -8.45 19.76 6.43
N ASP A 148 -8.25 18.96 7.48
CA ASP A 148 -6.93 18.69 8.05
C ASP A 148 -6.03 17.97 7.05
N CYS A 149 -6.59 17.16 6.14
CA CYS A 149 -5.81 16.51 5.09
C CYS A 149 -5.13 17.55 4.18
N TYR A 150 -5.86 18.61 3.83
CA TYR A 150 -5.33 19.71 3.01
C TYR A 150 -4.39 20.62 3.80
N ALA A 151 -4.64 20.82 5.10
CA ALA A 151 -3.71 21.53 5.99
C ALA A 151 -2.35 20.81 6.06
N VAL A 152 -2.35 19.49 6.28
CA VAL A 152 -1.14 18.65 6.23
C VAL A 152 -0.46 18.77 4.85
N LEU A 153 -1.21 18.68 3.75
CA LEU A 153 -0.63 18.80 2.41
C LEU A 153 0.08 20.15 2.22
N GLY A 154 -0.59 21.25 2.60
CA GLY A 154 -0.05 22.61 2.48
C GLY A 154 1.21 22.80 3.32
N GLU A 155 1.20 22.32 4.57
CA GLU A 155 2.35 22.40 5.46
C GLU A 155 3.53 21.59 4.91
N LEU A 156 3.29 20.36 4.44
CA LEU A 156 4.32 19.53 3.84
C LEU A 156 4.93 20.17 2.58
N HIS A 157 4.13 20.83 1.75
CA HIS A 157 4.64 21.50 0.54
C HIS A 157 5.32 22.83 0.83
N THR A 158 5.08 23.41 2.01
CA THR A 158 5.76 24.62 2.49
C THR A 158 7.13 24.29 3.08
N CYS A 159 7.22 23.24 3.88
CA CYS A 159 8.45 22.88 4.58
C CYS A 159 9.36 21.91 3.82
N PHE A 160 8.82 21.13 2.89
CA PHE A 160 9.57 20.16 2.10
C PHE A 160 9.38 20.42 0.62
N THR A 161 10.40 20.11 -0.19
CA THR A 161 10.28 20.24 -1.65
C THR A 161 9.35 19.15 -2.20
N PRO A 162 8.20 19.51 -2.83
CA PRO A 162 7.29 18.52 -3.39
C PRO A 162 7.77 17.97 -4.74
N VAL A 163 7.51 16.70 -4.99
CA VAL A 163 7.69 16.07 -6.31
C VAL A 163 6.40 16.23 -7.11
N ILE A 164 6.36 17.24 -7.99
CA ILE A 164 5.16 17.69 -8.69
C ILE A 164 4.39 16.55 -9.39
N SER A 165 5.10 15.62 -10.04
CA SER A 165 4.47 14.52 -10.80
C SER A 165 3.76 13.46 -9.95
N GLU A 166 3.92 13.50 -8.62
CA GLU A 166 3.41 12.46 -7.71
C GLU A 166 2.15 12.89 -6.96
N PHE A 167 1.67 14.13 -7.11
CA PHE A 167 0.47 14.58 -6.44
C PHE A 167 -0.81 14.01 -7.06
N LYS A 168 -1.69 13.42 -6.24
CA LYS A 168 -3.02 12.93 -6.63
C LYS A 168 -4.02 13.17 -5.52
N ASP A 169 -5.11 13.85 -5.84
CA ASP A 169 -6.22 14.09 -4.90
C ASP A 169 -7.33 13.05 -5.11
N PHE A 170 -7.29 11.96 -4.34
CA PHE A 170 -8.39 10.99 -4.31
C PHE A 170 -9.45 11.31 -3.26
N ILE A 171 -9.35 12.42 -2.52
CA ILE A 171 -10.44 12.89 -1.66
C ILE A 171 -11.50 13.55 -2.54
N ALA A 172 -11.09 14.48 -3.39
CA ALA A 172 -11.95 15.19 -4.35
C ALA A 172 -12.41 14.28 -5.50
N ALA A 173 -11.53 13.40 -5.99
CA ALA A 173 -11.84 12.43 -7.04
C ALA A 173 -11.59 10.98 -6.56
N PRO A 174 -12.50 10.41 -5.76
CA PRO A 174 -12.37 9.04 -5.26
C PRO A 174 -12.21 8.03 -6.38
N LYS A 175 -11.47 6.94 -6.11
CA LYS A 175 -11.42 5.82 -7.05
C LYS A 175 -12.77 5.12 -7.13
N PHE A 176 -12.98 4.33 -8.18
CA PHE A 176 -14.19 3.53 -8.37
C PHE A 176 -14.56 2.65 -7.15
N ASN A 177 -13.56 2.18 -6.41
CA ASN A 177 -13.74 1.37 -5.21
C ASN A 177 -13.89 2.19 -3.92
N LEU A 178 -14.26 3.47 -4.04
CA LEU A 178 -14.43 4.42 -2.94
C LEU A 178 -13.15 4.72 -2.14
N TYR A 179 -11.97 4.35 -2.65
CA TYR A 179 -10.72 4.70 -2.01
C TYR A 179 -10.48 6.22 -2.04
N GLN A 180 -10.18 6.79 -0.87
CA GLN A 180 -9.91 8.21 -0.66
C GLN A 180 -8.60 8.41 0.11
N SER A 181 -7.77 9.32 -0.38
CA SER A 181 -6.50 9.78 0.23
C SER A 181 -5.85 10.83 -0.67
N LEU A 182 -5.14 11.80 -0.10
CA LEU A 182 -4.17 12.60 -0.85
C LEU A 182 -2.87 11.81 -0.96
N HIS A 183 -2.35 11.69 -2.17
CA HIS A 183 -1.02 11.12 -2.42
C HIS A 183 -0.10 12.26 -2.81
N THR A 184 1.07 12.31 -2.21
CA THR A 184 2.14 13.22 -2.60
C THR A 184 3.49 12.57 -2.35
N ALA A 185 4.57 13.18 -2.84
CA ALA A 185 5.91 12.79 -2.46
C ALA A 185 6.72 14.05 -2.16
N VAL A 186 7.54 13.98 -1.12
CA VAL A 186 8.38 15.09 -0.67
C VAL A 186 9.84 14.65 -0.60
N VAL A 187 10.74 15.60 -0.83
CA VAL A 187 12.18 15.39 -0.67
C VAL A 187 12.55 15.69 0.78
N GLY A 188 12.99 14.67 1.51
CA GLY A 188 13.52 14.80 2.85
C GLY A 188 15.00 15.18 2.87
N PRO A 189 15.59 15.32 4.07
CA PRO A 189 17.02 15.59 4.23
C PRO A 189 17.88 14.54 3.50
N GLY A 190 19.00 14.98 2.92
CA GLY A 190 19.88 14.09 2.14
C GLY A 190 19.36 13.72 0.75
N GLY A 191 18.28 14.37 0.27
CA GLY A 191 17.74 14.16 -1.08
C GLY A 191 16.88 12.89 -1.24
N ALA A 192 16.59 12.19 -0.14
CA ALA A 192 15.74 11.02 -0.16
C ALA A 192 14.27 11.41 -0.40
N VAL A 193 13.60 10.71 -1.31
CA VAL A 193 12.19 10.99 -1.65
C VAL A 193 11.29 10.05 -0.86
N ALA A 194 10.34 10.59 -0.11
CA ALA A 194 9.34 9.82 0.61
C ALA A 194 7.94 10.04 0.01
N GLU A 195 7.25 8.95 -0.32
CA GLU A 195 5.82 9.00 -0.66
C GLU A 195 5.01 9.14 0.63
N VAL A 196 4.08 10.09 0.64
CA VAL A 196 3.21 10.42 1.76
C VAL A 196 1.75 10.21 1.34
N LEU A 197 1.02 9.46 2.16
CA LEU A 197 -0.41 9.23 2.05
C LEU A 197 -1.09 10.00 3.18
N ILE A 198 -1.97 10.93 2.86
CA ILE A 198 -2.71 11.72 3.84
C ILE A 198 -4.19 11.35 3.72
N ARG A 199 -4.85 11.04 4.84
CA ARG A 199 -6.28 10.74 4.86
C ARG A 199 -6.83 10.79 6.28
N THR A 200 -8.15 10.82 6.43
CA THR A 200 -8.77 10.74 7.74
C THR A 200 -8.74 9.33 8.32
N HIS A 201 -8.94 9.18 9.63
CA HIS A 201 -9.14 7.88 10.27
C HIS A 201 -10.31 7.10 9.66
N ARG A 202 -11.38 7.80 9.23
CA ARG A 202 -12.55 7.19 8.56
C ARG A 202 -12.22 6.64 7.18
N MET A 203 -11.31 7.28 6.45
CA MET A 203 -10.83 6.85 5.13
C MET A 203 -9.79 5.73 5.22
N HIS A 204 -9.25 5.43 6.41
CA HIS A 204 -8.20 4.41 6.57
C HIS A 204 -8.76 2.99 6.47
#